data_AF-W4QU32-F1
#
_entry.id   AF-W4QU32-F1
#
_cell.length_a   1.000
_cell.length_b   1.000
_cell.length_c   1.000
_cell.angle_alpha   90.00
_cell.angle_beta   90.00
_cell.angle_gamma   90.00
#
_symmetry.space_group_name_H-M   'P 1'
#
loop_
_entity.id
_entity.type
_entity.pdbx_description
1 polymer ?
#
loop_
_entity_poly.entity_id
_entity_poly.type
_entity_poly.pdbx_seq_one_letter_code
_entity_poly.pdbx_strand_id
1 'polypeptide(L)' 'MKAIRKAYGYVTNIKEDKTQVLVFQHPIAEAGIQIPKRTVKPEEDTKYVVVREIEEETGLSNFNVESLLA' A
#
# COMPACT_ATOMS: atom_id res chain seq x y z
N MET A 1 13.58 -22.73 0.23
CA MET A 1 12.53 -21.82 -0.30
C MET A 1 13.13 -20.44 -0.49
N LYS A 2 12.82 -19.75 -1.59
CA LYS A 2 13.24 -18.35 -1.82
C LYS A 2 12.25 -17.43 -1.11
N ALA A 3 12.75 -16.46 -0.33
CA ALA A 3 11.90 -15.48 0.35
C ALA A 3 11.15 -14.61 -0.67
N ILE A 4 9.86 -14.37 -0.43
CA ILE A 4 9.03 -13.46 -1.24
C ILE A 4 9.00 -12.11 -0.53
N ARG A 5 9.40 -11.05 -1.24
CA ARG A 5 9.31 -9.68 -0.73
C ARG A 5 7.92 -9.12 -1.02
N LYS A 6 7.30 -8.49 -0.03
CA LYS A 6 6.04 -7.78 -0.16
C LYS A 6 6.19 -6.36 0.34
N ALA A 7 5.60 -5.42 -0.37
CA ALA A 7 5.51 -4.02 0.04
C ALA A 7 4.06 -3.71 0.39
N TYR A 8 3.86 -2.96 1.46
CA TYR A 8 2.54 -2.55 1.97
C TYR A 8 2.53 -1.03 2.10
N GLY A 9 1.50 -0.39 1.54
CA GLY A 9 1.29 1.04 1.59
C GLY A 9 0.24 1.41 2.64
N TYR A 10 0.66 1.95 3.78
CA TYR A 10 -0.26 2.51 4.77
C TYR A 10 -0.51 3.98 4.45
N VAL A 11 -1.54 4.25 3.66
CA VAL A 11 -1.94 5.61 3.32
C VAL A 11 -2.79 6.18 4.45
N THR A 12 -2.29 7.21 5.10
CA THR A 12 -2.97 7.86 6.23
C THR A 12 -3.53 9.21 5.88
N ASN A 13 -4.67 9.57 6.49
CA ASN A 13 -5.22 10.92 6.48
C ASN A 13 -5.60 11.34 7.91
N ILE A 14 -5.45 12.62 8.23
CA ILE A 14 -5.94 13.18 9.50
C ILE A 14 -7.28 13.86 9.23
N LYS A 15 -8.33 13.37 9.88
CA LYS A 15 -9.67 13.96 9.81
C LYS A 15 -10.26 13.99 11.20
N GLU A 16 -10.77 15.15 11.62
CA GLU A 16 -11.35 15.34 12.96
C GLU A 16 -10.40 14.87 14.09
N ASP A 17 -9.12 15.28 13.99
CA ASP A 17 -8.04 14.92 14.93
C ASP A 17 -7.78 13.42 15.09
N LYS A 18 -8.25 12.61 14.14
CA LYS A 18 -8.05 11.15 14.13
C LYS A 18 -7.28 10.73 12.90
N THR A 19 -6.28 9.87 13.11
CA THR A 19 -5.59 9.17 12.03
C THR A 19 -6.52 8.10 11.46
N GLN A 20 -6.76 8.18 10.16
CA GLN A 20 -7.50 7.21 9.38
C GLN A 20 -6.55 6.52 8.41
N VAL A 21 -6.80 5.25 8.11
CA VAL A 21 -6.06 4.47 7.11
C VAL A 21 -7.00 4.17 5.95
N LEU A 22 -6.53 4.40 4.74
CA LEU A 22 -7.25 3.99 3.54
C LEU A 22 -7.26 2.47 3.44
N VAL A 23 -8.47 1.91 3.36
CA VAL A 23 -8.70 0.49 3.13
C VAL A 23 -9.76 0.31 2.06
N PHE A 24 -9.75 -0.84 1.38
CA PHE A 24 -10.78 -1.21 0.42
C PHE A 24 -11.20 -2.66 0.62
N GLN A 25 -12.47 -2.94 0.36
CA GLN A 25 -13.02 -4.28 0.45
C GLN A 25 -12.84 -4.98 -0.89
N HIS A 26 -12.15 -6.12 -0.89
CA HIS A 26 -11.95 -6.91 -2.09
C HIS A 26 -13.30 -7.55 -2.52
N PRO A 27 -13.62 -7.62 -3.83
CA PRO A 27 -14.89 -8.18 -4.30
C PRO A 27 -15.05 -9.67 -3.95
N ILE A 28 -13.94 -10.40 -3.83
CA ILE A 28 -13.90 -11.76 -3.30
C ILE A 28 -13.97 -11.69 -1.77
N ALA A 29 -15.03 -12.24 -1.18
CA ALA A 29 -15.29 -12.14 0.26
C ALA A 29 -14.15 -12.69 1.13
N GLU A 30 -13.53 -13.79 0.69
CA GLU A 30 -12.43 -14.46 1.38
C GLU A 30 -11.15 -13.61 1.43
N ALA A 31 -11.01 -12.63 0.52
CA ALA A 31 -9.84 -11.75 0.48
C ALA A 31 -9.94 -10.57 1.48
N GLY A 32 -11.13 -10.34 2.05
CA GLY A 32 -11.36 -9.40 3.13
C GLY A 32 -11.04 -7.93 2.81
N ILE A 33 -10.80 -7.16 3.88
CA ILE A 33 -10.37 -5.76 3.80
C ILE A 33 -8.88 -5.71 3.51
N GLN A 34 -8.47 -4.84 2.59
CA GLN A 34 -7.09 -4.69 2.15
C GLN A 34 -6.62 -3.25 2.19
N ILE A 35 -5.30 -3.12 2.21
CA ILE A 35 -4.55 -1.90 1.96
C ILE A 35 -3.76 -2.09 0.66
N PRO A 36 -3.27 -1.01 0.03
CA PRO A 36 -2.39 -1.13 -1.12
C PRO A 36 -1.20 -2.04 -0.83
N LYS A 37 -1.00 -3.07 -1.65
CA LYS A 37 0.11 -4.01 -1.44
C LYS A 37 0.54 -4.69 -2.74
N ARG A 38 1.84 -4.95 -2.85
CA ARG A 38 2.39 -5.67 -4.00
C ARG A 38 3.51 -6.61 -3.62
N THR A 39 3.60 -7.72 -4.34
CA THR A 39 4.80 -8.57 -4.34
C THR A 39 5.90 -7.86 -5.11
N VAL A 40 7.06 -7.67 -4.49
CA VAL A 40 8.23 -7.01 -5.08
C VAL A 40 9.12 -8.06 -5.74
N LYS A 41 9.42 -7.88 -7.03
CA LYS A 41 10.35 -8.75 -7.75
C LYS A 41 11.79 -8.48 -7.30
N PRO A 42 12.72 -9.43 -7.50
CA PRO A 42 14.10 -9.29 -7.02
C PRO A 42 14.81 -8.01 -7.50
N GLU A 43 14.52 -7.58 -8.72
CA GLU A 43 15.12 -6.42 -9.39
C GLU A 43 14.33 -5.11 -9.19
N GLU A 44 13.20 -5.13 -8.47
CA GLU A 44 12.36 -3.96 -8.28
C GLU A 44 12.71 -3.17 -7.02
N ASP A 45 12.68 -1.84 -7.12
CA ASP A 45 12.76 -0.96 -5.97
C ASP A 45 11.46 -1.00 -5.17
N THR A 46 11.56 -1.24 -3.86
CA THR A 46 10.38 -1.42 -2.98
C THR A 46 9.56 -0.15 -2.84
N LYS A 47 10.21 1.02 -2.73
CA LYS A 47 9.51 2.30 -2.58
C LYS A 47 8.76 2.65 -3.86
N TYR A 48 9.42 2.51 -5.00
CA TYR A 48 8.80 2.76 -6.30
C TYR A 48 7.61 1.83 -6.55
N VAL A 49 7.75 0.53 -6.28
CA VAL A 49 6.66 -0.43 -6.47
C VAL A 49 5.44 -0.09 -5.62
N VAL A 50 5.62 0.25 -4.34
CA VAL A 50 4.46 0.53 -3.47
C VAL A 50 3.82 1.89 -3.78
N VAL A 51 4.60 2.90 -4.17
CA VAL A 51 4.07 4.21 -4.59
C VAL A 51 3.21 4.05 -5.83
N ARG A 52 3.71 3.31 -6.83
CA ARG A 52 2.96 2.99 -8.03
C ARG A 52 1.68 2.19 -7.71
N GLU A 53 1.77 1.21 -6.80
CA GLU A 53 0.60 0.41 -6.42
C GLU A 53 -0.50 1.24 -5.76
N ILE A 54 -0.12 2.17 -4.88
CA ILE A 54 -1.07 3.11 -4.27
C ILE A 54 -1.80 3.90 -5.36
N GLU A 55 -1.09 4.42 -6.36
CA GLU A 55 -1.71 5.13 -7.47
C GLU A 55 -2.65 4.22 -8.29
N GLU A 56 -2.21 3.00 -8.65
CA GLU A 56 -2.96 2.06 -9.48
C GLU A 56 -4.26 1.57 -8.80
N GLU A 57 -4.22 1.26 -7.49
CA GLU A 57 -5.38 0.69 -6.79
C GLU A 57 -6.32 1.75 -6.21
N THR A 58 -5.80 2.95 -5.90
CA THR A 58 -6.58 3.98 -5.18
C THR A 58 -6.86 5.22 -6.01
N GLY A 59 -6.15 5.42 -7.13
CA GLY A 59 -6.20 6.64 -7.93
C GLY A 59 -5.59 7.86 -7.24
N LEU A 60 -4.99 7.71 -6.05
CA LEU A 60 -4.36 8.81 -5.35
C LEU A 60 -3.06 9.20 -6.04
N SER A 61 -3.00 10.47 -6.44
CA SER A 61 -1.79 11.15 -6.88
C SER A 61 -1.47 12.29 -5.90
N ASN A 62 -0.23 12.76 -5.91
CA ASN A 62 0.25 13.88 -5.07
C ASN A 62 0.21 13.63 -3.55
N PHE A 63 0.68 12.45 -3.10
CA PHE A 63 0.90 12.16 -1.67
C PHE A 63 2.40 12.19 -1.32
N ASN A 64 2.71 12.39 -0.05
CA ASN A 64 4.08 12.31 0.46
C ASN A 64 4.34 10.95 1.11
N VAL A 65 5.53 10.38 0.86
CA VAL A 65 5.99 9.18 1.56
C VAL A 65 6.84 9.63 2.75
N GLU A 66 6.24 9.62 3.95
CA GLU A 66 6.88 10.07 5.18
C GLU A 66 8.04 9.15 5.62
N SER A 67 7.81 7.84 5.63
CA SER A 67 8.81 6.88 6.09
C SER A 67 8.67 5.52 5.41
N LEU A 68 9.80 4.83 5.29
CA LEU A 68 9.84 3.40 4.98
C LEU A 68 9.99 2.64 6.29
N LEU A 69 9.08 1.71 6.55
CA LEU A 69 9.10 0.85 7.72
C LEU A 69 9.79 -0.48 7.35
N ALA A 70 10.74 -0.93 8.18
CA ALA A 70 11.57 -2.12 7.95
C ALA A 70 11.13 -3.29 8.84
#